data_AF-A0A484YN96-F1
#
_entry.id   AF-A0A484YN96-F1
#
_cell.length_a   1.000
_cell.length_b   1.000
_cell.length_c   1.000
_cell.angle_alpha   90.00
_cell.angle_beta   90.00
_cell.angle_gamma   90.00
#
_symmetry.space_group_name_H-M   'P 1'
#
loop_
_entity.id
_entity.type
_entity.pdbx_description
1 polymer ?
#
loop_
_entity_poly.entity_id
_entity_poly.type
_entity_poly.pdbx_seq_one_letter_code
_entity_poly.pdbx_strand_id
1 'polypeptide(L)'
;MGFFIGLARLSDNWLLRKLSTIYIEIFRNIPPLLQIFFWYFAVLRNLPGPRQAVSALDLVFLSNRGLYIPSPQLGDGFLAFILAVVIAIVLSVGLFRFNKTHQIKTGQLRRTWPIAAVLIIGLPLLAQWLFGAALHWDVPALRGFNFRGGMVLIPELAALTLALSIYTSAFIAEIIRAGIQAVPYGQHEAARSLGLPNPVTLRRVIIPQALRVIIPPLTSQYLNIVKNSSLAAAIGYPDMVSLFAGTVLNQTGKPSRR
;
A
#
# COMPACT_ATOMS: atom_id res chain seq x y z
N MET A 1 9.34 -5.24 -4.43
CA MET A 1 9.53 -6.68 -4.14
C MET A 1 10.32 -7.36 -5.28
N GLY A 2 9.78 -7.47 -6.50
CA GLY A 2 10.45 -8.16 -7.62
C GLY A 2 11.85 -7.66 -7.98
N PHE A 3 12.09 -6.34 -7.88
CA PHE A 3 13.42 -5.77 -8.08
C PHE A 3 14.47 -6.31 -7.10
N PHE A 4 14.13 -6.35 -5.82
CA PHE A 4 15.04 -6.86 -4.79
C PHE A 4 15.30 -8.36 -4.95
N ILE A 5 14.28 -9.16 -5.30
CA ILE A 5 14.46 -10.60 -5.59
C ILE A 5 15.37 -10.78 -6.83
N GLY A 6 15.17 -9.99 -7.88
CA GLY A 6 15.99 -10.05 -9.09
C GLY A 6 17.46 -9.77 -8.80
N LEU A 7 17.75 -8.76 -7.97
CA LEU A 7 19.11 -8.47 -7.51
C LEU A 7 19.66 -9.55 -6.58
N ALA A 8 18.85 -10.07 -5.66
CA ALA A 8 19.26 -11.15 -4.76
C ALA A 8 19.65 -12.43 -5.51
N ARG A 9 19.02 -12.71 -6.66
CA ARG A 9 19.41 -13.80 -7.57
C ARG A 9 20.74 -13.57 -8.28
N LEU A 10 21.15 -12.32 -8.47
CA LEU A 10 22.45 -11.95 -9.03
C LEU A 10 23.53 -11.75 -7.96
N SER A 11 23.18 -11.87 -6.69
CA SER A 11 24.12 -11.72 -5.58
C SER A 11 25.16 -12.85 -5.58
N ASP A 12 26.39 -12.50 -5.18
CA ASP A 12 27.46 -13.46 -4.92
C ASP A 12 27.15 -14.37 -3.71
N ASN A 13 26.20 -13.97 -2.84
CA ASN A 13 25.77 -14.79 -1.71
C ASN A 13 24.95 -16.00 -2.19
N TRP A 14 25.52 -17.20 -2.03
CA TRP A 14 24.91 -18.46 -2.44
C TRP A 14 23.50 -18.66 -1.88
N LEU A 15 23.27 -18.35 -0.60
CA LEU A 15 21.98 -18.56 0.06
C LEU A 15 20.90 -17.65 -0.54
N LEU A 16 21.19 -16.35 -0.65
CA LEU A 16 20.26 -15.39 -1.24
C LEU A 16 19.94 -15.75 -2.69
N ARG A 17 20.96 -16.15 -3.46
CA ARG A 17 20.79 -16.60 -4.84
C ARG A 17 19.91 -17.83 -4.93
N LYS A 18 20.15 -18.84 -4.09
CA LYS A 18 19.41 -20.10 -4.10
C LYS A 18 17.95 -19.91 -3.68
N LEU A 19 17.70 -19.18 -2.61
CA LEU A 19 16.34 -18.87 -2.13
C LEU A 19 15.54 -18.08 -3.17
N SER A 20 16.16 -17.05 -3.76
CA SER A 20 15.52 -16.25 -4.82
C SER A 20 15.24 -17.09 -6.07
N THR A 21 16.14 -18.02 -6.42
CA THR A 21 15.94 -18.93 -7.57
C THR A 21 14.75 -19.86 -7.33
N ILE A 22 14.68 -20.51 -6.16
CA ILE A 22 13.55 -21.37 -5.78
C ILE A 22 12.23 -20.59 -5.81
N TYR A 23 12.19 -19.40 -5.19
CA TYR A 23 11.03 -18.54 -5.21
C TYR A 23 10.56 -18.24 -6.64
N ILE A 24 11.47 -17.78 -7.51
CA ILE A 24 11.13 -17.39 -8.87
C ILE A 24 10.63 -18.60 -9.68
N GLU A 25 11.31 -19.73 -9.60
CA GLU A 25 10.93 -20.94 -10.34
C GLU A 25 9.56 -21.47 -9.90
N ILE A 26 9.27 -21.48 -8.60
CA ILE A 26 7.97 -21.92 -8.09
C ILE A 26 6.85 -21.00 -8.61
N PHE A 27 6.96 -19.69 -8.37
CA PHE A 27 5.83 -18.79 -8.62
C PHE A 27 5.64 -18.40 -10.09
N ARG A 28 6.68 -18.53 -10.94
CA ARG A 28 6.52 -18.30 -12.38
C ARG A 28 5.84 -19.46 -13.10
N ASN A 29 5.99 -20.68 -12.59
CA ASN A 29 5.47 -21.89 -13.22
C ASN A 29 4.02 -22.20 -12.81
N ILE A 30 3.47 -21.49 -11.81
CA ILE A 30 2.10 -21.69 -11.35
C ILE A 30 1.16 -20.66 -12.02
N PRO A 31 0.05 -21.10 -12.65
CA PRO A 31 -0.95 -20.21 -13.21
C PRO A 31 -1.48 -19.20 -12.19
N PRO A 32 -1.67 -17.92 -12.55
CA PRO A 32 -2.09 -16.88 -11.60
C PRO A 32 -3.44 -17.18 -10.95
N LEU A 33 -4.38 -17.79 -11.69
CA LEU A 33 -5.68 -18.21 -11.16
C LEU A 33 -5.53 -19.24 -10.02
N LEU A 34 -4.62 -20.20 -10.19
CA LEU A 34 -4.35 -21.22 -9.16
C LEU A 34 -3.75 -20.57 -7.90
N GLN A 35 -2.88 -19.57 -8.06
CA GLN A 35 -2.36 -18.82 -6.92
C GLN A 35 -3.46 -18.06 -6.19
N ILE A 36 -4.36 -17.40 -6.93
CA ILE A 36 -5.52 -16.70 -6.37
C ILE A 36 -6.38 -17.69 -5.56
N PHE A 37 -6.69 -18.85 -6.12
CA PHE A 37 -7.44 -19.90 -5.42
C PHE A 37 -6.70 -20.46 -4.20
N PHE A 38 -5.39 -20.67 -4.29
CA PHE A 38 -4.59 -21.12 -3.16
C PHE A 38 -4.66 -20.13 -2.00
N TRP A 39 -4.39 -18.84 -2.25
CA TRP A 39 -4.44 -17.83 -1.19
C TRP A 39 -5.84 -17.65 -0.62
N TYR A 40 -6.88 -17.70 -1.45
CA TYR A 40 -8.26 -17.57 -0.99
C TYR A 40 -8.74 -18.80 -0.20
N PHE A 41 -8.75 -19.98 -0.84
CA PHE A 41 -9.34 -21.19 -0.26
C PHE A 41 -8.44 -21.89 0.75
N ALA A 42 -7.13 -21.98 0.50
CA ALA A 42 -6.22 -22.73 1.38
C ALA A 42 -5.71 -21.90 2.56
N VAL A 43 -5.58 -20.58 2.39
CA VAL A 43 -5.02 -19.70 3.43
C VAL A 43 -6.11 -18.88 4.10
N LEU A 44 -6.78 -17.96 3.39
CA LEU A 44 -7.68 -16.99 4.02
C LEU A 44 -8.99 -17.61 4.52
N ARG A 45 -9.57 -18.58 3.79
CA ARG A 45 -10.81 -19.24 4.22
C ARG A 45 -10.62 -20.16 5.43
N ASN A 46 -9.39 -20.63 5.66
CA ASN A 46 -9.01 -21.45 6.81
C ASN A 46 -8.70 -20.61 8.07
N LEU A 47 -8.76 -19.28 7.98
CA LEU A 47 -8.64 -18.42 9.16
C LEU A 47 -9.82 -18.64 10.13
N PRO A 48 -9.64 -18.31 11.42
CA PRO A 48 -10.72 -18.45 12.39
C PRO A 48 -11.91 -17.54 12.05
N GLY A 49 -13.10 -17.98 12.47
CA GLY A 49 -14.32 -17.19 12.33
C GLY A 49 -14.28 -15.91 13.18
N PRO A 50 -15.19 -14.94 12.94
CA PRO A 50 -15.15 -13.62 13.59
C PRO A 50 -15.15 -13.64 15.12
N ARG A 51 -15.73 -14.67 15.75
CA ARG A 51 -15.76 -14.82 17.21
C ARG A 51 -14.42 -15.23 17.81
N GLN A 52 -13.56 -15.87 17.03
CA GLN A 52 -12.21 -16.32 17.42
C GLN A 52 -11.15 -15.60 16.59
N ALA A 53 -11.48 -14.41 16.07
CA ALA A 53 -10.58 -13.65 15.22
C ALA A 53 -9.27 -13.36 15.96
N VAL A 54 -8.17 -13.43 15.23
CA VAL A 54 -6.85 -13.08 15.77
C VAL A 54 -6.82 -11.56 15.89
N SER A 55 -6.70 -11.04 17.11
CA SER A 55 -6.51 -9.61 17.36
C SER A 55 -5.02 -9.26 17.43
N ALA A 56 -4.67 -8.12 16.86
CA ALA A 56 -3.39 -7.47 17.06
C ALA A 56 -3.63 -6.14 17.78
N LEU A 57 -3.12 -6.04 19.01
CA LEU A 57 -3.24 -4.86 19.88
C LEU A 57 -4.70 -4.40 20.12
N ASP A 58 -5.68 -5.30 19.97
CA ASP A 58 -7.12 -5.00 20.02
C ASP A 58 -7.59 -3.88 19.08
N LEU A 59 -6.76 -3.55 18.07
CA LEU A 59 -7.03 -2.53 17.06
C LEU A 59 -7.32 -3.16 15.70
N VAL A 60 -6.61 -4.24 15.39
CA VAL A 60 -6.68 -4.93 14.09
C VAL A 60 -7.16 -6.35 14.31
N PHE A 61 -8.18 -6.78 13.57
CA PHE A 61 -8.75 -8.13 13.70
C PHE A 61 -8.69 -8.87 12.38
N LEU A 62 -8.11 -10.07 12.39
CA LEU A 62 -8.03 -10.95 11.23
C LEU A 62 -8.98 -12.14 11.40
N SER A 63 -9.84 -12.35 10.41
CA SER A 63 -10.79 -13.46 10.37
C SER A 63 -10.95 -14.00 8.95
N ASN A 64 -11.65 -15.13 8.81
CA ASN A 64 -12.05 -15.64 7.49
C ASN A 64 -13.00 -14.71 6.71
N ARG A 65 -13.52 -13.66 7.32
CA ARG A 65 -14.34 -12.62 6.66
C ARG A 65 -13.54 -11.38 6.25
N GLY A 66 -12.24 -11.37 6.53
CA GLY A 66 -11.34 -10.30 6.13
C GLY A 66 -10.52 -9.76 7.30
N LEU A 67 -9.74 -8.74 6.96
CA LEU A 67 -8.91 -7.99 7.89
C LEU A 67 -9.61 -6.65 8.20
N TYR A 68 -9.93 -6.46 9.47
CA TYR A 68 -10.56 -5.26 10.00
C TYR A 68 -9.49 -4.35 10.59
N ILE A 69 -9.41 -3.11 10.10
CA ILE A 69 -8.46 -2.10 10.56
C ILE A 69 -9.20 -0.82 10.96
N PRO A 70 -8.68 -0.03 11.92
CA PRO A 70 -9.31 1.23 12.30
C PRO A 70 -9.38 2.17 11.11
N SER A 71 -10.55 2.77 10.87
CA SER A 71 -10.72 3.77 9.82
C SER A 71 -10.81 5.17 10.42
N PRO A 72 -10.20 6.17 9.77
CA PRO A 72 -10.38 7.55 10.16
C PRO A 72 -11.81 7.99 9.77
N GLN A 73 -12.56 8.48 10.73
CA GLN A 73 -13.89 9.06 10.53
C GLN A 73 -13.85 10.56 10.79
N LEU A 74 -14.63 11.29 9.99
CA LEU A 74 -14.79 12.72 10.15
C LEU A 74 -15.71 12.97 11.35
N GLY A 75 -15.22 13.75 12.31
CA GLY A 75 -15.99 14.17 13.49
C GLY A 75 -16.72 15.49 13.27
N ASP A 76 -17.58 15.85 14.22
CA ASP A 76 -18.36 17.10 14.16
C ASP A 76 -17.48 18.36 14.11
N GLY A 77 -16.27 18.28 14.69
CA GLY A 77 -15.28 19.36 14.68
C GLY A 77 -14.52 19.54 13.36
N PHE A 78 -14.77 18.72 12.34
CA PHE A 78 -14.01 18.74 11.08
C PHE A 78 -14.11 20.07 10.33
N LEU A 79 -15.32 20.64 10.24
CA LEU A 79 -15.54 21.93 9.58
C LEU A 79 -14.86 23.07 10.34
N ALA A 80 -14.94 23.06 11.69
CA ALA A 80 -14.27 24.05 12.53
C ALA A 80 -12.75 23.98 12.39
N PHE A 81 -12.19 22.77 12.28
CA PHE A 81 -10.77 22.56 12.03
C PHE A 81 -10.32 23.11 10.67
N ILE A 82 -11.06 22.83 9.58
CA ILE A 82 -10.75 23.38 8.26
C ILE A 82 -10.79 24.92 8.29
N LEU A 83 -11.84 25.50 8.89
CA LEU A 83 -11.96 26.96 9.00
C LEU A 83 -10.80 27.55 9.80
N ALA A 84 -10.41 26.93 10.91
CA ALA A 84 -9.28 27.37 11.71
C ALA A 84 -7.95 27.31 10.96
N VAL A 85 -7.72 26.27 10.15
CA VAL A 85 -6.54 26.16 9.27
C VAL A 85 -6.54 27.27 8.23
N VAL A 86 -7.68 27.54 7.57
CA VAL A 86 -7.79 28.61 6.58
C VAL A 86 -7.53 29.98 7.21
N ILE A 87 -8.14 30.26 8.37
CA ILE A 87 -7.92 31.51 9.12
C ILE A 87 -6.44 31.63 9.51
N ALA A 88 -5.82 30.56 10.01
CA ALA A 88 -4.41 30.57 10.40
C ALA A 88 -3.48 30.89 9.22
N ILE A 89 -3.77 30.35 8.03
CA ILE A 89 -3.02 30.64 6.79
C ILE A 89 -3.22 32.10 6.39
N VAL A 90 -4.46 32.60 6.36
CA VAL A 90 -4.77 33.99 5.99
C VAL A 90 -4.07 34.98 6.93
N LEU A 91 -4.15 34.75 8.25
CA LEU A 91 -3.47 35.59 9.24
C LEU A 91 -1.96 35.52 9.13
N SER A 92 -1.38 34.33 8.89
CA SER A 92 0.06 34.15 8.72
C SER A 92 0.58 34.85 7.46
N VAL A 93 -0.14 34.75 6.34
CA VAL A 93 0.18 35.44 5.08
C VAL A 93 0.01 36.95 5.24
N GLY A 94 -1.04 37.41 5.90
CA GLY A 94 -1.27 38.82 6.22
C GLY A 94 -0.14 39.41 7.06
N LEU A 95 0.26 38.70 8.13
CA LEU A 95 1.37 39.09 9.01
C LEU A 95 2.71 39.12 8.24
N PHE A 96 2.94 38.14 7.36
CA PHE A 96 4.12 38.13 6.50
C PHE A 96 4.16 39.32 5.56
N ARG A 97 3.06 39.63 4.87
CA ARG A 97 2.96 40.78 3.96
C ARG A 97 3.11 42.11 4.70
N PHE A 98 2.50 42.25 5.86
CA PHE A 98 2.60 43.44 6.71
C PHE A 98 4.04 43.66 7.17
N ASN A 99 4.67 42.66 7.78
CA ASN A 99 6.05 42.78 8.26
C ASN A 99 7.05 42.97 7.12
N LYS A 100 6.84 42.37 5.94
CA LYS A 100 7.67 42.63 4.75
C LYS A 100 7.55 44.08 4.28
N THR A 101 6.34 44.64 4.26
CA THR A 101 6.11 46.04 3.90
C THR A 101 6.75 47.00 4.91
N HIS A 102 6.63 46.69 6.21
CA HIS A 102 7.30 47.45 7.27
C HIS A 102 8.82 47.33 7.20
N GLN A 103 9.36 46.16 6.86
CA GLN A 103 10.80 45.94 6.70
C GLN A 103 11.37 46.77 5.53
N ILE A 104 10.67 46.86 4.40
CA ILE A 104 11.08 47.69 3.25
C ILE A 104 11.14 49.18 3.64
N LYS A 105 10.22 49.65 4.49
CA LYS A 105 10.16 51.05 4.92
C LYS A 105 11.13 51.42 6.05
N THR A 106 11.46 50.48 6.94
CA THR A 106 12.18 50.77 8.21
C THR A 106 13.52 50.04 8.36
N GLY A 107 13.84 49.09 7.46
CA GLY A 107 15.09 48.31 7.50
C GLY A 107 15.21 47.28 8.62
N GLN A 108 14.28 47.24 9.58
CA GLN A 108 14.34 46.31 10.71
C GLN A 108 13.71 44.95 10.39
N LEU A 109 14.46 43.87 10.62
CA LEU A 109 14.01 42.48 10.47
C LEU A 109 13.11 42.09 11.65
N ARG A 110 11.79 41.99 11.41
CA ARG A 110 10.85 41.38 12.37
C ARG A 110 10.71 39.89 12.11
N ARG A 111 10.99 39.07 13.11
CA ARG A 111 10.95 37.60 13.03
C ARG A 111 9.48 37.14 13.00
N THR A 112 8.95 36.85 11.81
CA THR A 112 7.53 36.51 11.58
C THR A 112 7.19 35.04 11.80
N TRP A 113 8.14 34.15 11.58
CA TRP A 113 7.93 32.70 11.65
C TRP A 113 7.42 32.17 13.02
N PRO A 114 7.76 32.73 14.21
CA PRO A 114 7.28 32.19 15.48
C PRO A 114 5.77 32.42 15.63
N ILE A 115 5.29 33.61 15.28
CA ILE A 115 3.87 33.97 15.37
C ILE A 115 3.07 33.18 14.32
N ALA A 116 3.61 33.03 13.11
CA ALA A 116 2.99 32.19 12.09
C ALA A 116 2.89 30.72 12.53
N ALA A 117 3.93 30.17 13.17
CA ALA A 117 3.91 28.81 13.71
C ALA A 117 2.87 28.66 14.83
N VAL A 118 2.77 29.64 15.74
CA VAL A 118 1.75 29.67 16.80
C VAL A 118 0.34 29.74 16.20
N LEU A 119 0.12 30.51 15.15
CA LEU A 119 -1.20 30.59 14.49
C LEU A 119 -1.54 29.27 13.78
N ILE A 120 -0.61 28.70 13.01
CA ILE A 120 -0.83 27.47 12.24
C ILE A 120 -1.08 26.26 13.14
N ILE A 121 -0.47 26.21 14.32
CA ILE A 121 -0.64 25.09 15.26
C ILE A 121 -1.76 25.40 16.27
N GLY A 122 -1.76 26.61 16.82
CA GLY A 122 -2.65 27.00 17.92
C GLY A 122 -4.12 27.11 17.50
N LEU A 123 -4.43 27.72 16.35
CA LEU A 123 -5.83 27.86 15.90
C LEU A 123 -6.50 26.50 15.64
N PRO A 124 -5.89 25.56 14.89
CA PRO A 124 -6.49 24.24 14.68
C PRO A 124 -6.59 23.40 15.96
N LEU A 125 -5.70 23.58 16.94
CA LEU A 125 -5.81 22.92 18.24
C LEU A 125 -6.95 23.51 19.08
N LEU A 126 -7.08 24.85 19.11
CA LEU A 126 -8.19 25.53 19.78
C LEU A 126 -9.54 25.13 19.18
N ALA A 127 -9.62 25.02 17.84
CA ALA A 127 -10.83 24.56 17.17
C ALA A 127 -11.21 23.13 17.57
N GLN A 128 -10.23 22.23 17.68
CA GLN A 128 -10.49 20.86 18.14
C GLN A 128 -10.89 20.78 19.62
N TRP A 129 -10.37 21.68 20.45
CA TRP A 129 -10.75 21.74 21.86
C TRP A 129 -12.18 22.29 22.06
N LEU A 130 -12.59 23.28 21.26
CA LEU A 130 -13.90 23.92 21.36
C LEU A 130 -15.02 23.15 20.66
N PHE A 131 -14.75 22.58 19.48
CA PHE A 131 -15.76 21.96 18.63
C PHE A 131 -15.63 20.44 18.54
N GLY A 132 -14.72 19.86 19.32
CA GLY A 132 -14.44 18.42 19.34
C GLY A 132 -13.40 17.98 18.31
N ALA A 133 -13.00 16.71 18.40
CA ALA A 133 -11.99 16.15 17.50
C ALA A 133 -12.46 16.19 16.04
N ALA A 134 -11.63 16.74 15.16
CA ALA A 134 -11.90 16.79 13.73
C ALA A 134 -11.89 15.40 13.08
N LEU A 135 -11.08 14.50 13.64
CA LEU A 135 -10.90 13.14 13.18
C LEU A 135 -10.96 12.21 14.40
N HIS A 136 -11.83 11.21 14.37
CA HIS A 136 -11.83 10.12 15.34
C HIS A 136 -11.52 8.80 14.64
N TRP A 137 -10.92 7.88 15.39
CA TRP A 137 -10.60 6.55 14.89
C TRP A 137 -11.73 5.59 15.26
N ASP A 138 -12.41 5.07 14.25
CA ASP A 138 -13.42 4.02 14.46
C ASP A 138 -12.73 2.66 14.52
N VAL A 139 -12.57 2.17 15.75
CA VAL A 139 -11.94 0.88 16.01
C VAL A 139 -12.97 -0.23 15.79
N PRO A 140 -12.68 -1.21 14.92
CA PRO A 140 -13.60 -2.31 14.66
C PRO A 140 -13.88 -3.09 15.95
N ALA A 141 -15.16 -3.30 16.25
CA ALA A 141 -15.58 -4.07 17.43
C ALA A 141 -16.53 -5.21 17.03
N LEU A 142 -16.39 -6.37 17.68
CA LEU A 142 -17.29 -7.50 17.45
C LEU A 142 -18.68 -7.16 18.01
N ARG A 143 -19.67 -7.02 17.12
CA ARG A 143 -21.07 -6.77 17.50
C ARG A 143 -21.97 -7.86 16.89
N GLY A 144 -22.48 -8.74 17.73
CA GLY A 144 -23.30 -9.89 17.32
C GLY A 144 -22.44 -11.00 16.69
N PHE A 145 -22.63 -11.27 15.40
CA PHE A 145 -21.91 -12.32 14.66
C PHE A 145 -20.81 -11.80 13.73
N ASN A 146 -20.58 -10.48 13.68
CA ASN A 146 -19.57 -9.87 12.82
C ASN A 146 -18.94 -8.62 13.45
N PHE A 147 -17.81 -8.17 12.90
CA PHE A 147 -17.25 -6.87 13.25
C PHE A 147 -18.06 -5.74 12.62
N ARG A 148 -18.22 -4.64 13.37
CA ARG A 148 -18.79 -3.38 12.90
C ARG A 148 -17.80 -2.25 13.18
N GLY A 149 -17.77 -1.29 12.27
CA GLY A 149 -16.83 -0.18 12.30
C GLY A 149 -15.50 -0.51 11.61
N GLY A 150 -14.65 0.50 11.49
CA GLY A 150 -13.36 0.41 10.81
C GLY A 150 -13.49 0.27 9.29
N MET A 151 -12.38 -0.09 8.65
CA MET A 151 -12.30 -0.48 7.25
C MET A 151 -12.04 -1.97 7.14
N VAL A 152 -12.69 -2.62 6.18
CA VAL A 152 -12.57 -4.06 5.95
C VAL A 152 -11.82 -4.31 4.65
N LEU A 153 -10.71 -5.03 4.75
CA LEU A 153 -10.07 -5.63 3.59
C LEU A 153 -10.70 -7.01 3.38
N ILE A 154 -11.57 -7.11 2.38
CA ILE A 154 -12.27 -8.35 2.05
C ILE A 154 -11.27 -9.44 1.62
N PRO A 155 -11.50 -10.72 1.97
CA PRO A 155 -10.57 -11.80 1.68
C PRO A 155 -10.27 -11.97 0.19
N GLU A 156 -11.23 -11.67 -0.68
CA GLU A 156 -11.07 -11.79 -2.13
C GLU A 156 -10.03 -10.79 -2.64
N LEU A 157 -10.13 -9.55 -2.18
CA LEU A 157 -9.19 -8.49 -2.53
C LEU A 157 -7.80 -8.79 -1.95
N ALA A 158 -7.73 -9.28 -0.71
CA ALA A 158 -6.47 -9.69 -0.10
C ALA A 158 -5.81 -10.85 -0.88
N ALA A 159 -6.56 -11.90 -1.21
CA ALA A 159 -6.05 -13.04 -1.98
C ALA A 159 -5.58 -12.62 -3.38
N LEU A 160 -6.37 -11.81 -4.09
CA LEU A 160 -5.99 -11.28 -5.40
C LEU A 160 -4.70 -10.46 -5.32
N THR A 161 -4.63 -9.54 -4.36
CA THR A 161 -3.48 -8.65 -4.18
C THR A 161 -2.23 -9.46 -3.86
N LEU A 162 -2.31 -10.43 -2.95
CA LEU A 162 -1.19 -11.30 -2.59
C LEU A 162 -0.74 -12.16 -3.78
N ALA A 163 -1.67 -12.85 -4.44
CA ALA A 163 -1.38 -13.72 -5.57
C ALA A 163 -0.71 -12.95 -6.72
N LEU A 164 -1.31 -11.83 -7.15
CA LEU A 164 -0.77 -11.03 -8.25
C LEU A 164 0.54 -10.36 -7.88
N SER A 165 0.72 -9.94 -6.63
CA SER A 165 2.00 -9.36 -6.16
C SER A 165 3.13 -10.38 -6.20
N ILE A 166 2.88 -11.61 -5.71
CA ILE A 166 3.86 -12.70 -5.70
C ILE A 166 4.20 -13.10 -7.14
N TYR A 167 3.20 -13.43 -7.94
CA TYR A 167 3.35 -13.77 -9.36
C TYR A 167 4.15 -12.69 -10.10
N THR A 168 3.70 -11.45 -10.04
CA THR A 168 4.34 -10.32 -10.74
C THR A 168 5.76 -10.08 -10.25
N SER A 169 6.01 -10.22 -8.94
CA SER A 169 7.37 -10.03 -8.41
C SER A 169 8.35 -11.06 -8.96
N ALA A 170 7.93 -12.31 -9.15
CA ALA A 170 8.76 -13.36 -9.72
C ALA A 170 9.07 -13.09 -11.20
N PHE A 171 8.07 -12.65 -11.98
CA PHE A 171 8.28 -12.25 -13.38
C PHE A 171 9.18 -11.01 -13.52
N ILE A 172 8.97 -9.98 -12.70
CA ILE A 172 9.84 -8.79 -12.68
C ILE A 172 11.27 -9.16 -12.30
N ALA A 173 11.47 -10.07 -11.34
CA ALA A 173 12.79 -10.53 -10.97
C ALA A 173 13.53 -11.20 -12.14
N GLU A 174 12.82 -11.99 -12.96
CA GLU A 174 13.36 -12.57 -14.17
C GLU A 174 13.74 -11.51 -15.20
N ILE A 175 12.85 -10.55 -15.45
CA ILE A 175 13.08 -9.45 -16.40
C ILE A 175 14.35 -8.69 -16.01
N ILE A 176 14.52 -8.38 -14.73
CA ILE A 176 15.69 -7.66 -14.24
C ILE A 176 16.96 -8.49 -14.40
N ARG A 177 16.91 -9.77 -14.05
CA ARG A 177 18.04 -10.69 -14.22
C ARG A 177 18.45 -10.78 -15.69
N ALA A 178 17.48 -11.01 -16.57
CA ALA A 178 17.71 -11.10 -18.02
C ALA A 178 18.23 -9.78 -18.59
N GLY A 179 17.69 -8.65 -18.16
CA GLY A 179 18.13 -7.32 -18.61
C GLY A 179 19.56 -6.98 -18.17
N ILE A 180 19.97 -7.38 -16.96
CA ILE A 180 21.36 -7.21 -16.52
C ILE A 180 22.30 -8.13 -17.30
N GLN A 181 21.92 -9.39 -17.52
CA GLN A 181 22.72 -10.35 -18.30
C GLN A 181 22.78 -10.05 -19.80
N ALA A 182 21.84 -9.26 -20.33
CA ALA A 182 21.87 -8.82 -21.72
C ALA A 182 22.96 -7.78 -22.01
N VAL A 183 23.53 -7.14 -20.98
CA VAL A 183 24.64 -6.20 -21.15
C VAL A 183 25.91 -6.99 -21.50
N PRO A 184 26.61 -6.66 -22.61
CA PRO A 184 27.81 -7.39 -23.01
C PRO A 184 28.87 -7.46 -21.91
N TYR A 185 29.49 -8.63 -21.73
CA TYR A 185 30.48 -8.84 -20.68
C TYR A 185 31.69 -7.89 -20.80
N GLY A 186 32.07 -7.50 -22.03
CA GLY A 186 33.15 -6.54 -22.28
C GLY A 186 32.95 -5.17 -21.60
N GLN A 187 31.72 -4.77 -21.27
CA GLN A 187 31.46 -3.55 -20.47
C GLN A 187 32.00 -3.68 -19.03
N HIS A 188 31.93 -4.89 -18.46
CA HIS A 188 32.48 -5.18 -17.14
C HIS A 188 34.01 -5.21 -17.18
N GLU A 189 34.59 -5.80 -18.23
CA GLU A 189 36.03 -5.87 -18.43
C GLU A 189 36.64 -4.48 -18.69
N ALA A 190 36.00 -3.65 -19.51
CA ALA A 190 36.41 -2.27 -19.76
C ALA A 190 36.38 -1.44 -18.46
N ALA A 191 35.31 -1.54 -17.67
CA ALA A 191 35.21 -0.84 -16.40
C ALA A 191 36.26 -1.29 -15.38
N ARG A 192 36.55 -2.60 -15.31
CA ARG A 192 37.64 -3.15 -14.47
C ARG A 192 39.01 -2.68 -14.96
N SER A 193 39.22 -2.58 -16.27
CA SER A 193 40.47 -2.06 -16.85
C SER A 193 40.70 -0.58 -16.51
N LEU A 194 39.62 0.18 -16.32
CA LEU A 194 39.66 1.55 -15.81
C LEU A 194 39.76 1.64 -14.28
N GLY A 195 39.94 0.53 -13.57
CA GLY A 195 40.05 0.49 -12.11
C GLY A 195 38.76 0.82 -11.36
N LEU A 196 37.60 0.78 -12.02
CA LEU A 196 36.32 1.12 -11.39
C LEU A 196 35.89 0.02 -10.41
N PRO A 197 35.51 0.37 -9.16
CA PRO A 197 35.03 -0.61 -8.20
C PRO A 197 33.65 -1.14 -8.62
N ASN A 198 33.35 -2.41 -8.30
CA ASN A 198 32.12 -3.11 -8.69
C ASN A 198 30.81 -2.29 -8.47
N PRO A 199 30.61 -1.59 -7.33
CA PRO A 199 29.41 -0.78 -7.13
C PRO A 199 29.28 0.37 -8.13
N VAL A 200 30.41 0.98 -8.53
CA VAL A 200 30.44 2.07 -9.51
C VAL A 200 30.20 1.52 -10.91
N THR A 201 30.83 0.39 -11.24
CA THR A 201 30.61 -0.32 -12.51
C THR A 201 29.14 -0.72 -12.69
N LEU A 202 28.53 -1.30 -11.66
CA LEU A 202 27.11 -1.63 -11.66
C LEU A 202 26.22 -0.39 -11.83
N ARG A 203 26.43 0.64 -11.01
CA ARG A 203 25.55 1.82 -10.98
C ARG A 203 25.69 2.73 -12.21
N ARG A 204 26.91 2.91 -12.72
CA ARG A 204 27.21 3.91 -13.76
C ARG A 204 27.35 3.33 -15.16
N VAL A 205 27.64 2.04 -15.30
CA VAL A 205 27.87 1.40 -16.61
C VAL A 205 26.76 0.40 -16.92
N ILE A 206 26.57 -0.60 -16.06
CA ILE A 206 25.71 -1.76 -16.36
C ILE A 206 24.23 -1.42 -16.20
N ILE A 207 23.82 -0.89 -15.05
CA ILE A 207 22.41 -0.59 -14.76
C ILE A 207 21.79 0.36 -15.80
N PRO A 208 22.42 1.47 -16.20
CA PRO A 208 21.85 2.36 -17.23
C PRO A 208 21.61 1.67 -18.57
N GLN A 209 22.46 0.71 -18.96
CA GLN A 209 22.29 -0.08 -20.19
C GLN A 209 21.21 -1.14 -20.02
N ALA A 210 21.24 -1.89 -18.92
CA ALA A 210 20.25 -2.90 -18.57
C ALA A 210 18.83 -2.31 -18.51
N LEU A 211 18.67 -1.09 -18.00
CA LEU A 211 17.37 -0.40 -17.93
C LEU A 211 16.69 -0.28 -19.31
N ARG A 212 17.45 -0.05 -20.38
CA ARG A 212 16.89 0.03 -21.74
C ARG A 212 16.28 -1.29 -22.21
N VAL A 213 16.82 -2.41 -21.73
CA VAL A 213 16.32 -3.76 -22.02
C VAL A 213 15.18 -4.15 -21.07
N ILE A 214 15.21 -3.65 -19.83
CA ILE A 214 14.22 -3.96 -18.78
C ILE A 214 12.90 -3.22 -18.98
N ILE A 215 12.92 -1.96 -19.42
CA ILE A 215 11.71 -1.12 -19.49
C ILE A 215 10.62 -1.72 -20.41
N PRO A 216 10.92 -2.16 -21.65
CA PRO A 216 9.89 -2.69 -22.55
C PRO A 216 9.07 -3.87 -21.97
N PRO A 217 9.68 -4.95 -21.45
CA PRO A 217 8.92 -6.07 -20.87
C PRO A 217 8.21 -5.70 -19.56
N LEU A 218 8.65 -4.68 -18.81
CA LEU A 218 7.89 -4.18 -17.66
C LEU A 218 6.55 -3.56 -18.07
N THR A 219 6.49 -2.88 -19.23
CA THR A 219 5.23 -2.38 -19.78
C THR A 219 4.26 -3.51 -20.08
N SER A 220 4.75 -4.60 -20.70
CA SER A 220 3.94 -5.81 -20.91
C SER A 220 3.46 -6.41 -19.59
N GLN A 221 4.31 -6.42 -18.56
CA GLN A 221 3.92 -6.92 -17.25
C GLN A 221 2.84 -6.05 -16.59
N TYR A 222 2.89 -4.72 -16.75
CA TYR A 222 1.83 -3.83 -16.28
C TYR A 222 0.49 -4.16 -16.95
N LEU A 223 0.48 -4.36 -18.27
CA LEU A 223 -0.72 -4.79 -19.00
C LEU A 223 -1.23 -6.16 -18.52
N ASN A 224 -0.32 -7.08 -18.19
CA ASN A 224 -0.69 -8.38 -17.64
C ASN A 224 -1.35 -8.27 -16.26
N ILE A 225 -0.94 -7.32 -15.41
CA ILE A 225 -1.61 -7.08 -14.13
C ILE A 225 -3.06 -6.67 -14.36
N VAL A 226 -3.31 -5.73 -15.30
CA VAL A 226 -4.66 -5.27 -15.65
C VAL A 226 -5.51 -6.42 -16.21
N LYS A 227 -4.95 -7.26 -17.08
CA LYS A 227 -5.65 -8.45 -17.60
C LYS A 227 -5.94 -9.44 -16.47
N ASN A 228 -4.95 -9.78 -15.66
CA ASN A 228 -5.08 -10.79 -14.61
C ASN A 228 -5.93 -10.30 -13.42
N SER A 229 -6.11 -9.00 -13.21
CA SER A 229 -7.03 -8.50 -12.18
C SER A 229 -8.48 -8.87 -12.44
N SER A 230 -8.87 -9.10 -13.70
CA SER A 230 -10.21 -9.60 -14.03
C SER A 230 -10.49 -11.02 -13.51
N LEU A 231 -9.44 -11.83 -13.24
CA LEU A 231 -9.57 -13.16 -12.64
C LEU A 231 -10.17 -13.09 -11.22
N ALA A 232 -10.19 -11.91 -10.59
CA ALA A 232 -10.87 -11.70 -9.32
C ALA A 232 -12.35 -12.10 -9.34
N ALA A 233 -13.00 -11.99 -10.50
CA ALA A 233 -14.40 -12.41 -10.65
C ALA A 233 -14.60 -13.90 -10.33
N ALA A 234 -13.58 -14.74 -10.55
CA ALA A 234 -13.65 -16.18 -10.28
C ALA A 234 -13.77 -16.53 -8.79
N ILE A 235 -13.26 -15.68 -7.89
CA ILE A 235 -13.41 -15.84 -6.44
C ILE A 235 -14.53 -14.97 -5.88
N GLY A 236 -14.77 -13.78 -6.45
CA GLY A 236 -15.78 -12.85 -5.98
C GLY A 236 -17.21 -13.29 -6.28
N TYR A 237 -17.49 -13.86 -7.46
CA TYR A 237 -18.85 -14.23 -7.82
C TYR A 237 -19.45 -15.33 -6.92
N PRO A 238 -18.76 -16.46 -6.64
CA PRO A 238 -19.28 -17.47 -5.72
C PRO A 238 -19.55 -16.93 -4.31
N ASP A 239 -18.70 -16.03 -3.81
CA ASP A 239 -18.89 -15.43 -2.49
C ASP A 239 -20.11 -14.49 -2.46
N MET A 240 -20.24 -13.60 -3.45
CA MET A 240 -21.41 -12.74 -3.57
C MET A 240 -22.70 -13.56 -3.67
N VAL A 241 -22.73 -14.60 -4.51
CA VAL A 241 -23.90 -15.49 -4.63
C VAL A 241 -24.19 -16.20 -3.31
N SER A 242 -23.18 -16.65 -2.57
CA SER A 242 -23.37 -17.29 -1.25
C SER A 242 -23.97 -16.33 -0.23
N LEU A 243 -23.50 -15.08 -0.20
CA LEU A 243 -24.04 -14.03 0.68
C LEU A 243 -25.49 -13.66 0.31
N PHE A 244 -25.80 -13.53 -0.98
CA PHE A 244 -27.15 -13.26 -1.45
C PHE A 244 -28.11 -14.42 -1.16
N ALA A 245 -27.72 -15.66 -1.48
CA ALA A 245 -28.54 -16.83 -1.18
C ALA A 245 -28.82 -16.95 0.32
N GLY A 246 -27.79 -16.79 1.16
CA GLY A 246 -27.93 -16.87 2.62
C GLY A 246 -28.77 -15.74 3.24
N THR A 247 -28.74 -14.52 2.68
CA THR A 247 -29.55 -13.41 3.17
C THR A 247 -31.01 -13.51 2.72
N VAL A 248 -31.26 -13.90 1.46
CA VAL A 248 -32.62 -14.13 0.95
C VAL A 248 -33.28 -15.28 1.70
N LEU A 249 -32.61 -16.44 1.86
CA LEU A 249 -33.14 -17.57 2.62
C LEU A 249 -33.48 -17.20 4.08
N ASN A 250 -32.63 -16.39 4.73
CA ASN A 250 -32.88 -15.94 6.11
C ASN A 250 -34.02 -14.90 6.23
N GLN A 251 -34.26 -14.09 5.20
CA GLN A 251 -35.36 -13.12 5.18
C GLN A 251 -36.70 -13.77 4.84
N THR A 252 -36.72 -14.71 3.88
CA THR A 252 -37.94 -15.43 3.48
C THR A 252 -38.34 -16.52 4.47
N GLY A 253 -37.39 -17.03 5.26
CA GLY A 253 -37.60 -18.07 6.26
C GLY A 253 -38.13 -17.61 7.63
N LYS A 254 -38.44 -16.32 7.83
CA LYS A 254 -39.16 -15.85 9.02
C LYS A 254 -40.67 -16.11 8.80
N PRO A 255 -41.30 -17.11 9.45
CA PRO A 255 -42.74 -17.17 9.43
C PRO A 255 -43.24 -15.91 10.15
N SER A 256 -44.11 -15.16 9.49
CA SER A 256 -44.84 -14.06 10.10
C SER A 256 -45.65 -14.61 11.26
N ARG A 257 -45.10 -14.56 12.48
CA ARG A 257 -45.89 -14.75 13.69
C ARG A 257 -46.83 -13.55 13.82
N ARG A 258 -48.05 -13.73 13.33
CA ARG A 258 -49.24 -13.11 13.90
C ARG A 258 -49.75 -14.02 15.01
#